data_AF-A0AAW1WQX8-F1
#
_entry.id   AF-A0AAW1WQX8-F1
#
_cell.length_a   1.000
_cell.length_b   1.000
_cell.length_c   1.000
_cell.angle_alpha   90.00
_cell.angle_beta   90.00
_cell.angle_gamma   90.00
#
_symmetry.space_group_name_H-M   'P 1'
#
loop_
_entity.id
_entity.type
_entity.pdbx_description
1 polymer ?
#
loop_
_entity_poly.entity_id
_entity_poly.type
_entity_poly.pdbx_seq_one_letter_code
_entity_poly.pdbx_strand_id
1 'polypeptide(L)'
;MVSTSYPREFAFWRPKDNEWTKISSALNPREADRRSYDIAYYKGQFYIVERDGRVLVCDIDDPKNAKARVAVTEMTMDPVSMDHFRQFYLVESAGALLLVFRFWGTSRSLGFRVFEVPLSTGNWSDLEEIHSLGNRALFLSFNNSSFSIEPSF
;
A
#
# COMPACT_ATOMS: atom_id res chain seq x y z
N MET A 1 9.87 -9.71 3.09
CA MET A 1 10.25 -8.29 3.29
C MET A 1 9.76 -7.87 4.67
N VAL A 2 10.50 -7.01 5.36
CA VAL A 2 10.12 -6.44 6.67
C VAL A 2 10.18 -4.92 6.60
N SER A 3 9.40 -4.26 7.46
CA SER A 3 9.39 -2.82 7.66
C SER A 3 9.69 -2.51 9.13
N THR A 4 10.54 -1.51 9.40
CA THR A 4 10.82 -1.03 10.77
C THR A 4 9.92 0.15 11.14
N SER A 5 9.78 0.44 12.44
CA SER A 5 8.82 1.44 12.94
C SER A 5 9.32 2.89 12.84
N TYR A 6 10.64 3.15 12.89
CA TYR A 6 11.22 4.48 12.63
C TYR A 6 12.75 4.47 12.45
N PRO A 7 13.32 5.11 11.41
CA PRO A 7 12.64 5.47 10.15
C PRO A 7 12.02 4.22 9.54
N ARG A 8 10.87 4.32 8.83
CA ARG A 8 10.23 3.16 8.16
C ARG A 8 11.11 2.71 6.99
N GLU A 9 12.19 2.00 7.31
CA GLU A 9 13.07 1.36 6.35
C GLU A 9 12.46 0.02 5.96
N PHE A 10 12.63 -0.34 4.70
CA PHE A 10 12.26 -1.66 4.19
C PHE A 10 13.52 -2.46 3.96
N ALA A 11 13.48 -3.73 4.35
CA ALA A 11 14.55 -4.66 4.06
C ALA A 11 13.98 -6.01 3.61
N PHE A 12 14.71 -6.69 2.75
CA PHE A 12 14.36 -8.04 2.34
C PHE A 12 15.55 -8.98 2.54
N TRP A 13 15.21 -10.25 2.61
CA TRP A 13 16.14 -11.35 2.70
C TRP A 13 15.60 -12.48 1.84
N ARG A 14 16.46 -13.11 1.05
CA ARG A 14 16.15 -14.29 0.23
C ARG A 14 16.93 -15.48 0.75
N PRO A 15 16.45 -16.71 0.47
CA PRO A 15 17.27 -17.91 0.70
C PRO A 15 18.62 -17.75 0.02
N LYS A 16 19.70 -17.95 0.80
CA LYS A 16 21.12 -17.78 0.42
C LYS A 16 21.69 -16.36 0.53
N ASP A 17 20.90 -15.36 0.89
CA ASP A 17 21.45 -14.05 1.28
C ASP A 17 22.12 -14.20 2.66
N ASN A 18 23.32 -13.63 2.82
CA ASN A 18 24.07 -13.66 4.09
C ASN A 18 23.60 -12.59 5.08
N GLU A 19 22.92 -11.55 4.59
CA GLU A 19 22.45 -10.41 5.36
C GLU A 19 21.15 -9.83 4.78
N TRP A 20 20.47 -9.00 5.56
CA TRP A 20 19.29 -8.28 5.09
C TRP A 20 19.69 -7.14 4.15
N THR A 21 19.10 -7.09 2.95
CA THR A 21 19.31 -6.01 1.99
C THR A 21 18.33 -4.88 2.26
N LYS A 22 18.85 -3.68 2.52
CA LYS A 22 18.04 -2.47 2.66
C LYS A 22 17.54 -1.99 1.30
N ILE A 23 16.29 -1.56 1.26
CA ILE A 23 15.69 -0.96 0.07
C ILE A 23 15.80 0.55 0.22
N SER A 24 16.59 1.15 -0.66
CA SER A 24 16.69 2.60 -0.71
C SER A 24 15.39 3.20 -1.23
N SER A 25 14.90 4.26 -0.61
CA SER A 25 13.83 5.05 -1.22
C SER A 25 14.47 5.92 -2.30
N ALA A 26 13.99 5.88 -3.54
CA ALA A 26 14.40 6.83 -4.57
C ALA A 26 13.87 8.26 -4.31
N LEU A 27 13.12 8.45 -3.22
CA LEU A 27 12.49 9.72 -2.90
C LEU A 27 13.50 10.71 -2.33
N ASN A 28 13.28 11.98 -2.67
CA ASN A 28 14.09 13.10 -2.23
C ASN A 28 14.15 13.12 -0.68
N PRO A 29 15.27 13.44 -0.02
CA PRO A 29 15.34 13.54 1.46
C PRO A 29 14.35 14.54 2.07
N ARG A 30 13.83 15.49 1.26
CA ARG A 30 12.75 16.41 1.64
C ARG A 30 11.37 15.75 1.71
N GLU A 31 11.21 14.55 1.15
CA GLU A 31 10.02 13.71 1.21
C GLU A 31 10.04 12.71 2.38
N ALA A 32 11.08 12.76 3.24
CA ALA A 32 11.30 11.81 4.34
C ALA A 32 10.20 11.76 5.41
N ASP A 33 9.22 12.69 5.38
CA ASP A 33 8.05 12.67 6.26
C ASP A 33 6.87 11.86 5.66
N ARG A 34 7.01 11.32 4.44
CA ARG A 34 6.02 10.40 3.87
C ARG A 34 6.12 9.05 4.58
N ARG A 35 5.26 8.88 5.59
CA ARG A 35 5.10 7.60 6.30
C ARG A 35 4.48 6.59 5.35
N SER A 36 5.13 5.44 5.19
CA SER A 36 4.53 4.26 4.58
C SER A 36 3.47 3.68 5.51
N TYR A 37 2.38 3.12 4.99
CA TYR A 37 1.22 2.68 5.74
C TYR A 37 1.06 1.16 5.76
N ASP A 38 1.24 0.51 4.60
CA ASP A 38 1.09 -0.94 4.44
C ASP A 38 2.00 -1.47 3.31
N ILE A 39 2.21 -2.79 3.29
CA ILE A 39 2.98 -3.51 2.27
C ILE A 39 2.23 -4.79 1.85
N ALA A 40 2.17 -5.05 0.55
CA ALA A 40 1.60 -6.27 -0.01
C ALA A 40 2.54 -6.92 -1.05
N TYR A 41 2.45 -8.24 -1.18
CA TYR A 41 3.06 -8.98 -2.28
C TYR A 41 2.00 -9.25 -3.34
N TYR A 42 2.27 -8.88 -4.58
CA TYR A 42 1.34 -9.00 -5.70
C TYR A 42 2.09 -9.27 -6.99
N LYS A 43 1.67 -10.31 -7.73
CA LYS A 43 2.21 -10.69 -9.05
C LYS A 43 3.74 -10.63 -9.13
N GLY A 44 4.42 -11.22 -8.14
CA GLY A 44 5.88 -11.32 -8.14
C GLY A 44 6.61 -10.18 -7.43
N GLN A 45 5.93 -9.08 -7.11
CA GLN A 45 6.56 -7.84 -6.63
C GLN A 45 6.00 -7.40 -5.28
N PHE A 46 6.79 -6.62 -4.54
CA PHE A 46 6.34 -5.97 -3.32
C PHE A 46 5.89 -4.54 -3.63
N TYR A 47 4.73 -4.19 -3.09
CA TYR A 47 4.14 -2.86 -3.20
C TYR A 47 3.98 -2.24 -1.83
N ILE A 48 4.25 -0.94 -1.73
CA ILE A 48 4.14 -0.16 -0.50
C ILE A 48 3.17 0.98 -0.78
N VAL A 49 2.28 1.28 0.17
CA VAL A 49 1.44 2.49 0.09
C VAL A 49 1.90 3.53 1.10
N GLU A 50 1.93 4.81 0.71
CA GLU A 50 2.26 5.95 1.55
C GLU A 50 1.02 6.70 2.05
N ARG A 51 1.21 7.65 2.98
CA ARG A 51 0.14 8.42 3.65
C ARG A 51 -0.80 9.17 2.69
N ASP A 52 -0.34 9.51 1.49
CA ASP A 52 -1.07 10.25 0.47
C ASP A 52 -1.70 9.32 -0.59
N GLY A 53 -1.66 8.01 -0.38
CA GLY A 53 -2.16 7.02 -1.33
C GLY A 53 -1.20 6.73 -2.49
N ARG A 54 -0.01 7.35 -2.52
CA ARG A 54 1.04 7.00 -3.47
C ARG A 54 1.44 5.54 -3.27
N VAL A 55 1.58 4.79 -4.36
CA VAL A 55 2.00 3.39 -4.32
C VAL A 55 3.38 3.27 -4.93
N LEU A 56 4.29 2.65 -4.20
CA LEU A 56 5.64 2.32 -4.64
C LEU A 56 5.73 0.84 -4.97
N VAL A 57 6.59 0.50 -5.91
CA VAL A 57 7.01 -0.88 -6.18
C VAL A 57 8.50 -1.03 -5.85
N CYS A 58 8.85 -2.15 -5.22
CA CYS A 58 10.23 -2.45 -4.85
C CYS A 58 10.94 -3.23 -5.96
N ASP A 59 11.94 -2.61 -6.57
CA ASP A 59 12.89 -3.28 -7.46
C ASP A 59 13.95 -3.97 -6.58
N ILE A 60 13.87 -5.30 -6.44
CA ILE A 60 14.72 -6.09 -5.54
C ILE A 60 15.55 -7.17 -6.24
N ASP A 61 15.56 -7.18 -7.59
CA ASP A 61 16.26 -8.18 -8.38
C ASP A 61 17.77 -8.09 -8.16
N ASP A 62 18.32 -6.88 -8.23
CA ASP A 62 19.71 -6.57 -7.87
C ASP A 62 19.79 -6.03 -6.43
N PRO A 63 20.26 -6.83 -5.45
CA PRO A 63 20.34 -6.39 -4.07
C PRO A 63 21.29 -5.19 -3.87
N LYS A 64 22.30 -4.98 -4.72
CA LYS A 64 23.20 -3.81 -4.60
C LYS A 64 22.52 -2.50 -5.00
N ASN A 65 21.46 -2.59 -5.80
CA ASN A 65 20.71 -1.44 -6.33
C ASN A 65 19.23 -1.49 -5.91
N ALA A 66 18.92 -2.22 -4.83
CA ALA A 66 17.56 -2.39 -4.36
C ALA A 66 16.93 -1.04 -3.99
N LYS A 67 15.79 -0.75 -4.60
CA LYS A 67 15.13 0.54 -4.44
C LYS A 67 13.62 0.45 -4.59
N ALA A 68 12.92 1.40 -3.97
CA ALA A 68 11.51 1.64 -4.23
C ALA A 68 11.36 2.77 -5.26
N ARG A 69 10.47 2.57 -6.24
CA ARG A 69 10.09 3.59 -7.22
C ARG A 69 8.59 3.80 -7.25
N VAL A 70 8.14 4.96 -7.68
CA VAL A 70 6.72 5.27 -7.80
C VAL A 70 6.09 4.39 -8.87
N ALA A 71 5.05 3.65 -8.50
CA ALA A 71 4.19 2.88 -9.39
C ALA A 71 2.88 3.63 -9.68
N VAL A 72 2.33 4.30 -8.67
CA VAL A 72 1.15 5.17 -8.79
C VAL A 72 1.40 6.45 -8.03
N THR A 73 1.09 7.60 -8.64
CA THR A 73 1.20 8.92 -8.01
C THR A 73 0.25 9.08 -6.82
N GLU A 74 0.33 10.22 -6.14
CA GLU A 74 -0.52 10.55 -5.00
C GLU A 74 -2.00 10.57 -5.39
N MET A 75 -2.87 10.18 -4.46
CA MET A 75 -4.31 10.26 -4.64
C MET A 75 -4.79 11.68 -4.32
N THR A 76 -5.44 12.33 -5.29
CA THR A 76 -6.14 13.61 -5.04
C THR A 76 -7.36 13.35 -4.16
N MET A 77 -7.21 13.60 -2.86
CA MET A 77 -8.31 13.47 -1.91
C MET A 77 -8.97 14.83 -1.68
N ASP A 78 -10.30 14.85 -1.58
CA ASP A 78 -11.07 16.04 -1.23
C ASP A 78 -10.54 16.66 0.09
N PRO A 79 -10.33 17.99 0.18
CA PRO A 79 -9.94 18.67 1.41
C PRO A 79 -10.74 18.28 2.65
N VAL A 80 -12.05 18.03 2.54
CA VAL A 80 -12.91 17.62 3.67
C VAL A 80 -12.48 16.27 4.25
N SER A 81 -11.95 15.40 3.40
CA SER A 81 -11.40 14.12 3.85
C SER A 81 -10.01 14.29 4.51
N MET A 82 -9.32 15.44 4.35
CA MET A 82 -7.93 15.66 4.81
C MET A 82 -7.79 15.87 6.32
N ASP A 83 -8.84 16.35 6.99
CA ASP A 83 -8.82 16.65 8.43
C ASP A 83 -8.99 15.43 9.35
N HIS A 84 -9.16 14.23 8.80
CA HIS A 84 -9.49 13.03 9.57
C HIS A 84 -8.33 12.03 9.64
N PHE A 85 -8.28 11.21 10.70
CA PHE A 85 -7.34 10.08 10.76
C PHE A 85 -7.60 9.13 9.58
N ARG A 86 -6.61 9.01 8.71
CA ARG A 86 -6.62 8.17 7.50
C ARG A 86 -5.70 6.98 7.67
N GLN A 87 -6.11 5.83 7.13
CA GLN A 87 -5.27 4.65 6.99
C GLN A 87 -5.51 4.00 5.62
N PHE A 88 -4.43 3.72 4.90
CA PHE A 88 -4.44 2.93 3.68
C PHE A 88 -3.98 1.50 3.96
N TYR A 89 -4.59 0.54 3.28
CA TYR A 89 -4.20 -0.87 3.29
C TYR A 89 -4.08 -1.37 1.85
N LEU A 90 -3.12 -2.27 1.61
CA LEU A 90 -2.99 -2.98 0.35
C LEU A 90 -3.44 -4.42 0.54
N VAL A 91 -4.33 -4.88 -0.33
CA VAL A 91 -4.89 -6.24 -0.25
C VAL A 91 -4.88 -6.88 -1.62
N GLU A 92 -4.21 -8.02 -1.77
CA GLU A 92 -4.43 -8.88 -2.93
C GLU A 92 -5.77 -9.61 -2.77
N SER A 93 -6.62 -9.53 -3.80
CA SER A 93 -7.93 -10.18 -3.81
C SER A 93 -8.33 -10.57 -5.23
N ALA A 94 -8.49 -11.87 -5.46
CA ALA A 94 -8.86 -12.48 -6.75
C ALA A 94 -8.04 -11.95 -7.95
N GLY A 95 -6.73 -11.83 -7.80
CA GLY A 95 -5.82 -11.43 -8.87
C GLY A 95 -5.75 -9.93 -9.13
N ALA A 96 -6.44 -9.11 -8.32
CA ALA A 96 -6.33 -7.66 -8.30
C ALA A 96 -5.62 -7.18 -7.03
N LEU A 97 -4.90 -6.07 -7.13
CA LEU A 97 -4.35 -5.37 -5.97
C LEU A 97 -5.31 -4.24 -5.60
N LEU A 98 -5.89 -4.32 -4.41
CA LEU A 98 -6.85 -3.34 -3.90
C LEU A 98 -6.17 -2.37 -2.94
N LEU A 99 -6.54 -1.10 -3.06
CA LEU A 99 -6.30 -0.09 -2.04
C LEU A 99 -7.58 0.09 -1.22
N VAL A 100 -7.50 -0.20 0.08
CA VAL A 100 -8.60 0.08 1.02
C VAL A 100 -8.28 1.34 1.81
N PHE A 101 -9.13 2.34 1.64
CA PHE A 101 -9.05 3.62 2.35
C PHE A 101 -10.01 3.62 3.54
N ARG A 102 -9.45 3.63 4.75
CA ARG A 102 -10.19 3.81 6.00
C ARG A 102 -10.13 5.27 6.43
N PHE A 103 -11.29 5.84 6.73
CA PHE A 103 -11.41 7.20 7.23
C PHE A 103 -12.43 7.29 8.35
N TRP A 104 -12.31 8.32 9.17
CA TRP A 104 -13.32 8.73 10.13
C TRP A 104 -14.08 9.92 9.57
N GLY A 105 -15.41 9.90 9.57
CA GLY A 105 -16.23 11.06 9.22
C GLY A 105 -16.30 12.07 10.37
N THR A 106 -16.87 13.24 10.08
CA THR A 106 -17.06 14.34 11.05
C THR A 106 -17.90 13.93 12.26
N SER A 107 -18.81 12.96 12.10
CA SER A 107 -19.63 12.38 13.16
C SER A 107 -18.98 11.19 13.88
N ARG A 108 -17.67 10.95 13.68
CA ARG A 108 -16.95 9.73 14.10
C ARG A 108 -17.50 8.44 13.50
N SER A 109 -18.23 8.50 12.39
CA SER A 109 -18.55 7.30 11.62
C SER A 109 -17.29 6.73 10.97
N LEU A 110 -17.06 5.44 11.14
CA LEU A 110 -15.99 4.72 10.47
C LEU A 110 -16.44 4.38 9.05
N GLY A 111 -15.71 4.86 8.05
CA GLY A 111 -15.97 4.58 6.64
C GLY A 111 -14.81 3.85 5.97
N PHE A 112 -15.16 3.11 4.91
CA PHE A 112 -14.20 2.44 4.03
C PHE A 112 -14.55 2.75 2.58
N ARG A 113 -13.54 2.99 1.75
CA ARG A 113 -13.63 2.99 0.29
C ARG A 113 -12.62 2.02 -0.27
N VAL A 114 -12.94 1.37 -1.38
CA VAL A 114 -12.09 0.37 -2.00
C VAL A 114 -11.87 0.74 -3.46
N PHE A 115 -10.62 0.67 -3.90
CA PHE A 115 -10.24 0.95 -5.29
C PHE A 115 -9.30 -0.15 -5.77
N GLU A 116 -9.35 -0.49 -7.05
CA GLU A 116 -8.24 -1.23 -7.66
C GLU A 116 -7.05 -0.29 -7.86
N VAL A 117 -5.83 -0.75 -7.56
CA VAL A 117 -4.61 0.06 -7.75
C VAL A 117 -4.36 0.19 -9.26
N PRO A 118 -4.32 1.42 -9.82
CA PRO A 118 -4.21 1.65 -11.26
C PRO A 118 -2.76 1.52 -11.76
N LEU A 119 -2.20 0.32 -11.65
CA LEU A 119 -0.80 0.05 -12.02
C LEU A 119 -0.50 0.27 -13.51
N SER A 120 -1.53 0.25 -14.37
CA SER A 120 -1.40 0.46 -15.81
C SER A 120 -1.31 1.93 -16.20
N THR A 121 -2.06 2.82 -15.53
CA THR A 121 -2.08 4.26 -15.83
C THR A 121 -1.14 5.06 -14.92
N GLY A 122 -0.81 4.52 -13.75
CA GLY A 122 0.09 5.14 -12.78
C GLY A 122 -0.49 6.35 -12.05
N ASN A 123 -1.80 6.59 -12.12
CA ASN A 123 -2.48 7.69 -11.42
C ASN A 123 -3.96 7.37 -11.12
N TRP A 124 -4.55 8.11 -10.18
CA TRP A 124 -5.89 7.86 -9.64
C TRP A 124 -7.03 8.57 -10.40
N SER A 125 -6.80 9.12 -11.60
CA SER A 125 -7.73 10.07 -12.23
C SER A 125 -9.04 9.45 -12.73
N ASP A 126 -8.99 8.21 -13.23
CA ASP A 126 -10.11 7.53 -13.90
C ASP A 126 -10.56 6.28 -13.12
N LEU A 127 -10.74 6.41 -11.80
CA LEU A 127 -11.05 5.27 -10.95
C LEU A 127 -12.52 5.21 -10.52
N GLU A 128 -13.03 3.98 -10.52
CA GLU A 128 -14.33 3.64 -9.95
C GLU A 128 -14.16 3.01 -8.57
N GLU A 129 -14.97 3.45 -7.61
CA GLU A 129 -15.03 2.83 -6.28
C GLU A 129 -15.67 1.45 -6.39
N ILE A 130 -15.03 0.44 -5.77
CA ILE A 130 -15.56 -0.92 -5.71
C ILE A 130 -16.58 -0.98 -4.58
N HIS A 131 -17.86 -1.07 -4.96
CA HIS A 131 -18.97 -1.17 -4.01
C HIS A 131 -19.36 -2.61 -3.64
N SER A 132 -18.81 -3.61 -4.34
CA SER A 132 -19.08 -5.03 -4.07
C SER A 132 -17.81 -5.85 -4.16
N LEU A 133 -17.54 -6.62 -3.10
CA LEU A 133 -16.47 -7.60 -3.08
C LEU A 133 -16.96 -8.99 -3.53
N GLY A 134 -18.23 -9.13 -3.93
CA GLY A 134 -18.83 -10.42 -4.22
C GLY A 134 -18.87 -11.30 -2.95
N ASN A 135 -18.44 -12.54 -3.06
CA ASN A 135 -18.37 -13.51 -1.97
C ASN A 135 -17.07 -13.44 -1.17
N ARG A 136 -16.31 -12.33 -1.26
CA ARG A 136 -15.01 -12.17 -0.60
C ARG A 136 -15.12 -11.28 0.65
N ALA A 137 -14.29 -11.58 1.63
CA ALA A 137 -14.08 -10.75 2.82
C ALA A 137 -12.64 -10.21 2.85
N LEU A 138 -12.46 -8.97 3.33
CA LEU A 138 -11.15 -8.36 3.55
C LEU A 138 -10.87 -8.26 5.05
N PHE A 139 -9.69 -8.70 5.46
CA PHE A 139 -9.16 -8.57 6.81
C PHE A 139 -8.08 -7.48 6.81
N LEU A 140 -8.35 -6.37 7.48
CA LEU A 140 -7.47 -5.20 7.49
C LEU A 140 -6.74 -5.12 8.83
N SER A 141 -5.42 -5.03 8.80
CA SER A 141 -4.60 -4.94 10.01
C SER A 141 -3.74 -3.68 10.00
N PHE A 142 -3.74 -2.97 11.12
CA PHE A 142 -2.93 -1.75 11.27
C PHE A 142 -1.43 -2.04 11.45
N ASN A 143 -1.10 -3.22 12.00
CA ASN A 143 0.27 -3.59 12.37
C ASN A 143 0.80 -4.81 11.60
N ASN A 144 -0.02 -5.44 10.77
CA ASN A 144 0.34 -6.65 10.01
C ASN A 144 -0.23 -6.55 8.60
N SER A 145 0.15 -7.47 7.71
CA SER A 145 -0.42 -7.55 6.37
C SER A 145 -1.93 -7.76 6.39
N SER A 146 -2.61 -7.03 5.51
CA SER A 146 -4.02 -7.22 5.21
C SER A 146 -4.16 -8.35 4.18
N PHE A 147 -5.26 -9.10 4.23
CA PHE A 147 -5.49 -10.22 3.31
C PHE A 147 -6.97 -10.38 2.96
N SER A 148 -7.24 -11.10 1.86
CA SER A 148 -8.59 -11.42 1.40
C SER A 148 -8.83 -12.93 1.50
N ILE A 149 -10.07 -13.31 1.78
CA ILE A 149 -10.54 -14.70 1.70
C ILE A 149 -11.86 -14.77 0.94
N GLU A 150 -12.12 -15.91 0.33
CA GLU A 150 -13.41 -16.26 -0.25
C GLU A 150 -14.05 -17.35 0.61
N PRO A 151 -14.90 -17.00 1.59
CA PRO A 151 -15.55 -17.98 2.45
C PRO A 151 -16.54 -18.85 1.67
N SER A 152 -16.52 -20.15 1.97
CA SER A 152 -17.52 -21.13 1.52
C SER A 152 -18.60 -21.26 2.61
N PHE A 153 -19.56 -20.34 2.66
CA PHE A 153 -20.75 -20.48 3.51
C PHE A 153 -21.90 -21.15 2.75
#